data_AF-A0A163MNX3-F1
#
_entry.id   AF-A0A163MNX3-F1
#
_cell.length_a   1.000
_cell.length_b   1.000
_cell.length_c   1.000
_cell.angle_alpha   90.00
_cell.angle_beta   90.00
_cell.angle_gamma   90.00
#
_symmetry.space_group_name_H-M   'P 1'
#
loop_
_entity.id
_entity.type
_entity.pdbx_description
1 polymer ?
#
loop_
_entity_poly.entity_id
_entity_poly.type
_entity_poly.pdbx_seq_one_letter_code
_entity_poly.pdbx_strand_id
1 'polypeptide(L)'
;MASFVDVDPLVHRKQQRAKLHALQRQLNRLNEERHRLRHDLASQKLDRLMTGGVNSPLRDLKRGITVDAKQLKNEIGRQLPLIAEARRAQELLAAYQLTGCTTFIYKGVYLSIRLDTFYNRRYYEPYYLILDGPMIRWTTLPWFITSTSDVENALLPGSLDVGTDPGISRSTNGLYSKT
;
A
#
# COMPACT_ATOMS: atom_id res chain seq x y z
N MET A 1 -54.82 38.70 -15.36
CA MET A 1 -53.78 39.55 -14.75
C MET A 1 -52.70 38.65 -14.19
N ALA A 2 -51.60 38.43 -14.91
CA ALA A 2 -50.46 37.66 -14.43
C ALA A 2 -49.28 38.64 -14.30
N SER A 3 -48.82 38.85 -13.07
CA SER A 3 -47.70 39.73 -12.75
C SER A 3 -46.40 39.10 -13.22
N PHE A 4 -45.72 39.78 -14.15
CA PHE A 4 -44.33 39.52 -14.49
C PHE A 4 -43.47 39.92 -13.28
N VAL A 5 -42.95 38.92 -12.57
CA VAL A 5 -41.93 39.15 -11.54
C VAL A 5 -40.62 39.36 -12.29
N ASP A 6 -40.23 40.63 -12.43
CA ASP A 6 -38.96 41.01 -13.04
C ASP A 6 -37.84 40.65 -12.05
N VAL A 7 -37.17 39.53 -12.32
CA VAL A 7 -36.11 39.00 -11.46
C VAL A 7 -34.82 39.76 -11.76
N ASP A 8 -34.35 40.49 -10.76
CA ASP A 8 -33.20 41.39 -10.81
C ASP A 8 -31.93 40.68 -11.39
N PRO A 9 -31.38 41.11 -12.55
CA PRO A 9 -30.35 40.37 -13.30
C PRO A 9 -29.02 40.24 -12.55
N LEU A 10 -28.77 41.08 -11.54
CA LEU A 10 -27.59 41.02 -10.68
C LEU A 10 -27.65 39.85 -9.67
N VAL A 11 -28.85 39.52 -9.19
CA VAL A 11 -29.07 38.39 -8.26
C VAL A 11 -28.84 37.07 -9.00
N HIS A 12 -29.27 36.99 -10.25
CA HIS A 12 -29.09 35.81 -11.09
C HIS A 12 -27.61 35.53 -11.40
N ARG A 13 -26.81 36.56 -11.70
CA ARG A 13 -25.35 36.42 -11.90
C ARG A 13 -24.61 35.98 -10.64
N LYS A 14 -25.00 36.47 -9.46
CA LYS A 14 -24.42 36.00 -8.18
C LYS A 14 -24.74 34.53 -7.93
N GLN A 15 -25.97 34.10 -8.16
CA GLN A 15 -26.36 32.69 -8.02
C GLN A 15 -25.62 31.77 -9.00
N GLN A 16 -25.44 32.19 -10.26
CA GLN A 16 -24.69 31.41 -11.25
C GLN A 16 -23.21 31.26 -10.87
N ARG A 17 -22.56 32.33 -10.39
CA ARG A 17 -21.17 32.27 -9.90
C ARG A 17 -21.03 31.38 -8.67
N ALA A 18 -21.99 31.42 -7.74
CA ALA A 18 -21.99 30.55 -6.57
C ALA A 18 -22.12 29.07 -6.98
N LYS A 19 -22.97 28.75 -7.96
CA LYS A 19 -23.12 27.40 -8.51
C LYS A 19 -21.84 26.91 -9.21
N LEU A 20 -21.19 27.76 -10.00
CA LEU A 20 -19.90 27.43 -10.63
C LEU A 20 -18.81 27.14 -9.60
N HIS A 21 -18.69 27.97 -8.57
CA HIS A 21 -17.73 27.72 -7.49
C HIS A 21 -18.03 26.44 -6.72
N ALA A 22 -19.32 26.10 -6.50
CA ALA A 22 -19.70 24.85 -5.86
C ALA A 22 -19.32 23.62 -6.70
N LEU A 23 -19.58 23.67 -8.01
CA LEU A 23 -19.19 22.63 -8.97
C LEU A 23 -17.68 22.44 -9.03
N GLN A 24 -16.93 23.54 -9.03
CA GLN A 24 -15.47 23.50 -9.11
C GLN A 24 -14.85 22.90 -7.83
N ARG A 25 -15.44 23.18 -6.66
CA ARG A 25 -15.06 22.49 -5.41
C ARG A 25 -15.39 21.00 -5.44
N GLN A 26 -16.53 20.61 -5.99
CA GLN A 26 -16.87 19.19 -6.16
C GLN A 26 -15.90 18.48 -7.09
N LEU A 27 -15.51 19.10 -8.20
CA LEU A 27 -14.52 18.54 -9.12
C LEU A 27 -13.16 18.32 -8.46
N ASN A 28 -12.70 19.29 -7.67
CA ASN A 28 -11.44 19.16 -6.95
C ASN A 28 -11.48 18.02 -5.93
N ARG A 29 -12.57 17.93 -5.15
CA ARG A 29 -12.77 16.81 -4.19
C ARG A 29 -12.78 15.45 -4.89
N LEU A 30 -13.51 15.33 -6.00
CA LEU A 30 -13.56 14.08 -6.77
C LEU A 30 -12.20 13.73 -7.39
N ASN A 31 -11.42 14.73 -7.81
CA ASN A 31 -10.07 14.49 -8.31
C ASN A 31 -9.13 14.02 -7.19
N GLU A 32 -9.16 14.67 -6.02
CA GLU A 32 -8.39 14.24 -4.84
C GLU A 32 -8.76 12.81 -4.43
N GLU A 33 -10.05 12.49 -4.38
CA GLU A 33 -10.55 11.16 -4.07
C GLU A 33 -10.12 10.13 -5.13
N ARG A 34 -10.17 10.50 -6.42
CA ARG A 34 -9.65 9.66 -7.50
C ARG A 34 -8.14 9.43 -7.39
N HIS A 35 -7.37 10.44 -7.01
CA HIS A 35 -5.92 10.32 -6.80
C HIS A 35 -5.61 9.41 -5.62
N ARG A 36 -6.34 9.57 -4.52
CA ARG A 36 -6.23 8.72 -3.34
C ARG A 36 -6.57 7.26 -3.66
N LEU A 37 -7.70 7.01 -4.32
CA LEU A 37 -8.12 5.66 -4.71
C LEU A 37 -7.14 5.02 -5.69
N ARG A 38 -6.57 5.79 -6.63
CA ARG A 38 -5.51 5.28 -7.52
C ARG A 38 -4.26 4.86 -6.75
N HIS A 39 -3.86 5.65 -5.76
CA HIS A 39 -2.73 5.33 -4.90
C HIS A 39 -3.00 4.06 -4.08
N ASP A 40 -4.18 3.95 -3.46
CA ASP A 40 -4.59 2.77 -2.68
C ASP A 40 -4.69 1.50 -3.54
N LEU A 41 -5.13 1.63 -4.79
CA LEU A 41 -5.21 0.51 -5.72
C LEU A 41 -3.81 0.09 -6.22
N ALA A 42 -2.91 1.05 -6.42
CA ALA A 42 -1.52 0.77 -6.77
C ALA A 42 -0.79 0.05 -5.63
N SER A 43 -0.96 0.49 -4.38
CA SER A 43 -0.36 -0.18 -3.21
C SER A 43 -0.93 -1.58 -3.01
N GLN A 44 -2.24 -1.78 -3.14
CA GLN A 44 -2.85 -3.12 -3.06
C GLN A 44 -2.41 -4.05 -4.19
N LYS A 45 -2.21 -3.53 -5.41
CA LYS A 45 -1.67 -4.32 -6.53
C LYS A 45 -0.22 -4.71 -6.29
N LEU A 46 0.60 -3.82 -5.74
CA LEU A 46 1.95 -4.12 -5.30
C LEU A 46 1.91 -5.22 -4.23
N ASP A 47 1.12 -5.08 -3.18
CA ASP A 47 0.98 -6.10 -2.13
C ASP A 47 0.55 -7.47 -2.69
N ARG A 48 -0.37 -7.49 -3.67
CA ARG A 48 -0.78 -8.74 -4.34
C ARG A 48 0.31 -9.34 -5.23
N LEU A 49 1.11 -8.52 -5.91
CA LEU A 49 2.26 -8.99 -6.69
C LEU A 49 3.39 -9.50 -5.77
N MET A 50 3.54 -8.90 -4.60
CA MET A 50 4.50 -9.28 -3.57
C MET A 50 4.11 -10.60 -2.86
N THR A 51 2.82 -10.84 -2.66
CA THR A 51 2.31 -12.04 -1.95
C THR A 51 1.92 -13.19 -2.89
N GLY A 52 1.51 -12.90 -4.12
CA GLY A 52 1.13 -13.87 -5.13
C GLY A 52 2.22 -14.03 -6.18
N GLY A 53 3.23 -14.86 -5.90
CA GLY A 53 4.31 -15.14 -6.85
C GLY A 53 3.78 -15.49 -8.25
N VAL A 54 4.10 -14.64 -9.23
CA VAL A 54 4.07 -14.73 -10.73
C VAL A 54 2.90 -15.43 -11.46
N ASN A 55 2.04 -16.19 -10.79
CA ASN A 55 1.11 -17.12 -11.43
C ASN A 55 -0.32 -16.59 -11.60
N SER A 56 -0.62 -15.36 -11.17
CA SER A 56 -2.00 -14.91 -11.04
C SER A 56 -2.60 -14.08 -12.19
N PRO A 57 -1.90 -13.12 -12.86
CA PRO A 57 -2.59 -12.31 -13.87
C PRO A 57 -2.84 -13.04 -15.20
N LEU A 58 -2.10 -14.13 -15.49
CA LEU A 58 -2.22 -14.88 -16.75
C LEU A 58 -3.34 -15.94 -16.74
N ARG A 59 -3.84 -16.35 -15.57
CA ARG A 59 -4.90 -17.38 -15.49
C ARG A 59 -6.29 -16.83 -15.79
N ASP A 60 -6.53 -15.56 -15.55
CA ASP A 60 -7.85 -14.95 -15.76
C ASP A 60 -8.12 -14.60 -17.24
N LEU A 61 -7.09 -14.48 -18.08
CA LEU A 61 -7.29 -14.15 -19.51
C LEU A 61 -7.85 -15.32 -20.34
N LYS A 62 -7.76 -16.56 -19.84
CA LYS A 62 -8.23 -17.76 -20.56
C LYS A 62 -9.72 -18.07 -20.33
N ARG A 63 -10.38 -17.38 -19.40
CA ARG A 63 -11.80 -17.58 -19.13
C ARG A 63 -12.63 -16.55 -19.89
N GLY A 64 -12.78 -16.82 -21.18
CA GLY A 64 -13.96 -16.46 -21.96
C GLY A 64 -14.17 -14.98 -22.24
N ILE A 65 -13.46 -14.42 -23.22
CA ILE A 65 -13.99 -13.28 -23.97
C ILE A 65 -13.52 -13.41 -25.42
N THR A 66 -14.47 -13.47 -26.37
CA THR A 66 -14.25 -13.15 -27.78
C THR A 66 -13.93 -11.66 -27.88
N VAL A 67 -12.73 -11.27 -27.45
CA VAL A 67 -12.26 -9.88 -27.52
C VAL A 67 -11.82 -9.62 -28.95
N ASP A 68 -12.35 -8.56 -29.56
CA ASP A 68 -11.85 -8.00 -30.81
C ASP A 68 -10.31 -7.85 -30.74
N ALA A 69 -9.59 -8.38 -31.73
CA ALA A 69 -8.12 -8.41 -31.74
C ALA A 69 -7.51 -7.01 -31.53
N LYS A 70 -8.23 -5.96 -31.95
CA LYS A 70 -7.82 -4.56 -31.75
C LYS A 70 -7.93 -4.12 -30.28
N GLN A 71 -8.96 -4.55 -29.57
CA GLN A 71 -9.14 -4.30 -28.14
C GLN A 71 -8.13 -5.10 -27.30
N LEU A 72 -7.87 -6.35 -27.68
CA LEU A 72 -6.86 -7.18 -27.03
C LEU A 72 -5.45 -6.57 -27.19
N LYS A 73 -5.09 -6.10 -28.39
CA LYS A 73 -3.81 -5.42 -28.64
C LYS A 73 -3.65 -4.15 -27.79
N ASN A 74 -4.72 -3.36 -27.67
CA ASN A 74 -4.71 -2.15 -26.85
C ASN A 74 -4.57 -2.47 -25.35
N GLU A 75 -5.22 -3.54 -24.89
CA GLU A 75 -5.12 -3.97 -23.50
C GLU A 75 -3.74 -4.55 -23.18
N ILE A 76 -3.18 -5.39 -24.06
CA ILE A 76 -1.80 -5.88 -23.95
C ILE A 76 -0.81 -4.71 -23.95
N GLY A 77 -0.98 -3.73 -24.83
CA GLY A 77 -0.15 -2.53 -24.89
C GLY A 77 -0.21 -1.68 -23.60
N ARG A 78 -1.35 -1.68 -22.91
CA ARG A 78 -1.50 -1.00 -21.61
C ARG A 78 -0.90 -1.78 -20.44
N GLN A 79 -0.95 -3.11 -20.51
CA GLN A 79 -0.44 -3.98 -19.44
C GLN A 79 1.08 -4.20 -19.52
N LEU A 80 1.67 -4.16 -20.72
CA LEU A 80 3.11 -4.34 -20.94
C LEU A 80 4.00 -3.41 -20.08
N PRO A 81 3.76 -2.09 -20.02
CA PRO A 81 4.53 -1.19 -19.16
C PRO A 81 4.41 -1.55 -17.67
N LEU A 82 3.21 -1.92 -17.21
CA LEU A 82 2.97 -2.30 -15.82
C LEU A 82 3.70 -3.60 -15.46
N ILE A 83 3.73 -4.57 -16.38
CA ILE A 83 4.48 -5.82 -16.22
C ILE A 83 5.99 -5.53 -16.17
N ALA A 84 6.48 -4.65 -17.05
CA ALA A 84 7.89 -4.28 -17.07
C ALA A 84 8.31 -3.56 -15.77
N GLU A 85 7.46 -2.68 -15.25
CA GLU A 85 7.70 -1.99 -13.98
C GLU A 85 7.67 -2.97 -12.79
N ALA A 86 6.67 -3.86 -12.74
CA ALA A 86 6.59 -4.91 -11.72
C ALA A 86 7.82 -5.82 -11.74
N ARG A 87 8.31 -6.18 -12.93
CA ARG A 87 9.54 -6.98 -13.09
C ARG A 87 10.76 -6.24 -12.55
N ARG A 88 10.92 -4.95 -12.86
CA ARG A 88 12.03 -4.14 -12.33
C ARG A 88 11.98 -4.04 -10.80
N ALA A 89 10.79 -3.83 -10.23
CA ALA A 89 10.61 -3.82 -8.79
C ALA A 89 11.02 -5.18 -8.17
N GLN A 90 10.62 -6.29 -8.80
CA GLN A 90 10.98 -7.63 -8.36
C GLN A 90 12.49 -7.90 -8.46
N GLU A 91 13.14 -7.47 -9.53
CA GLU A 91 14.60 -7.60 -9.71
C GLU A 91 15.35 -6.79 -8.64
N LEU A 92 14.89 -5.58 -8.34
CA LEU A 92 15.44 -4.74 -7.28
C LEU A 92 15.28 -5.40 -5.91
N LEU A 93 14.08 -5.93 -5.60
CA LEU A 93 13.81 -6.64 -4.36
C LEU A 93 14.66 -7.90 -4.22
N ALA A 94 14.81 -8.67 -5.30
CA ALA A 94 15.68 -9.83 -5.32
C ALA A 94 17.13 -9.43 -5.01
N ALA A 95 17.63 -8.35 -5.62
CA ALA A 95 18.97 -7.82 -5.34
C ALA A 95 19.14 -7.39 -3.87
N TYR A 96 18.14 -6.72 -3.28
CA TYR A 96 18.14 -6.39 -1.86
C TYR A 96 18.14 -7.63 -0.96
N GLN A 97 17.44 -8.70 -1.34
CA GLN A 97 17.44 -9.96 -0.56
C GLN A 97 18.81 -10.66 -0.55
N LEU A 98 19.65 -10.42 -1.58
CA LEU A 98 20.99 -11.00 -1.63
C LEU A 98 21.91 -10.50 -0.50
N THR A 99 21.56 -9.39 0.17
CA THR A 99 22.32 -8.88 1.33
C THR A 99 22.25 -9.81 2.55
N GLY A 100 21.30 -10.75 2.57
CA GLY A 100 21.09 -11.66 3.69
C GLY A 100 20.17 -11.12 4.79
N CYS A 101 19.83 -9.83 4.76
CA CYS A 101 18.92 -9.21 5.73
C CYS A 101 18.08 -8.13 5.08
N THR A 102 16.76 -8.26 5.17
CA THR A 102 15.81 -7.28 4.63
C THR A 102 14.70 -6.97 5.62
N THR A 103 14.22 -5.71 5.61
CA THR A 103 13.12 -5.27 6.47
C THR A 103 11.92 -4.86 5.63
N PHE A 104 10.72 -5.18 6.10
CA PHE A 104 9.47 -4.84 5.42
C PHE A 104 8.31 -4.72 6.41
N ILE A 105 7.26 -4.01 6.02
CA ILE A 105 6.06 -3.87 6.85
C ILE A 105 5.10 -5.03 6.53
N TYR A 106 4.76 -5.82 7.54
CA TYR A 106 3.81 -6.91 7.44
C TYR A 106 2.43 -6.47 7.95
N LYS A 107 1.40 -6.71 7.12
CA LYS A 107 0.00 -6.33 7.38
C LYS A 107 -0.20 -4.84 7.74
N GLY A 108 0.70 -3.96 7.27
CA GLY A 108 0.62 -2.51 7.50
C GLY A 108 0.85 -2.07 8.95
N VAL A 109 1.22 -2.98 9.85
CA VAL A 109 1.33 -2.68 11.30
C VAL A 109 2.65 -3.16 11.88
N TYR A 110 3.12 -4.35 11.49
CA TYR A 110 4.30 -4.96 12.11
C TYR A 110 5.55 -4.72 11.27
N LEU A 111 6.66 -4.39 11.92
CA LEU A 111 7.96 -4.41 11.25
C LEU A 111 8.43 -5.87 11.20
N SER A 112 8.74 -6.36 10.01
CA SER A 112 9.25 -7.71 9.81
C SER A 112 10.68 -7.67 9.30
N ILE A 113 11.52 -8.52 9.87
CA ILE A 113 12.90 -8.74 9.45
C ILE A 113 12.97 -10.12 8.84
N ARG A 114 13.52 -10.21 7.63
CA ARG A 114 13.83 -11.46 6.94
C ARG A 114 15.34 -11.65 6.93
N LEU A 115 15.77 -12.84 7.34
CA LEU A 115 17.16 -13.24 7.43
C LEU A 115 17.36 -14.42 6.46
N ASP A 116 18.07 -14.17 5.37
CA ASP A 116 18.40 -15.16 4.36
C ASP A 116 19.78 -15.77 4.65
N THR A 117 19.87 -17.10 4.61
CA THR A 117 21.13 -17.82 4.80
C THR A 117 21.65 -18.36 3.48
N PHE A 118 22.89 -18.02 3.14
CA PHE A 118 23.57 -18.50 1.94
C PHE A 118 24.68 -19.46 2.32
N TYR A 119 24.53 -20.73 1.93
CA TYR A 119 25.51 -21.77 2.21
C TYR A 119 25.59 -22.74 1.03
N ASN A 120 26.76 -23.32 0.78
CA ASN A 120 26.98 -24.27 -0.33
C ASN A 120 26.41 -23.79 -1.68
N ARG A 121 26.66 -22.52 -2.03
CA ARG A 121 26.21 -21.88 -3.28
C ARG A 121 24.68 -21.80 -3.45
N ARG A 122 23.91 -21.91 -2.37
CA ARG A 122 22.45 -21.86 -2.41
C ARG A 122 21.88 -21.07 -1.24
N TYR A 123 20.77 -20.36 -1.48
CA TYR A 123 19.95 -19.78 -0.43
C TYR A 123 19.02 -20.83 0.18
N TYR A 124 18.97 -20.86 1.51
CA TYR A 124 18.06 -21.71 2.28
C TYR A 124 16.79 -20.96 2.66
N GLU A 125 15.87 -21.66 3.32
CA GLU A 125 14.64 -21.06 3.82
C GLU A 125 14.96 -19.90 4.78
N PRO A 126 14.40 -18.70 4.56
CA PRO A 126 14.68 -17.55 5.41
C PRO A 126 14.07 -17.69 6.79
N TYR A 127 14.73 -17.08 7.76
CA TYR A 127 14.17 -16.84 9.08
C TYR A 127 13.46 -15.49 9.14
N TYR A 128 12.42 -15.41 9.94
CA TYR A 128 11.61 -14.21 10.10
C TYR A 128 11.54 -13.80 11.55
N LEU A 129 11.63 -12.49 11.79
CA LEU A 129 11.30 -11.84 13.05
C LEU A 129 10.16 -10.88 12.79
N ILE A 130 9.07 -10.99 13.53
CA ILE A 130 7.96 -10.05 13.50
C ILE A 130 8.01 -9.23 14.78
N LEU A 131 8.14 -7.92 14.62
CA LEU A 131 8.26 -6.96 15.69
C LEU A 131 6.94 -6.21 15.90
N ASP A 132 6.61 -5.98 17.17
CA ASP A 132 5.53 -5.11 17.63
C ASP A 132 6.17 -4.02 18.49
N GLY A 133 6.53 -2.89 17.86
CA GLY A 133 7.43 -1.92 18.47
C GLY A 133 8.83 -2.50 18.72
N PRO A 134 9.42 -2.36 19.93
CA PRO A 134 10.74 -2.87 20.25
C PRO A 134 10.77 -4.35 20.68
N MET A 135 9.64 -5.07 20.60
CA MET A 135 9.54 -6.46 21.08
C MET A 135 9.37 -7.45 19.93
N ILE A 136 9.98 -8.63 20.04
CA ILE A 136 9.79 -9.73 19.10
C ILE A 136 8.48 -10.43 19.46
N ARG A 137 7.46 -10.24 18.61
CA ARG A 137 6.16 -10.88 18.76
C ARG A 137 6.16 -12.32 18.27
N TRP A 138 6.92 -12.59 17.21
CA TRP A 138 7.01 -13.93 16.63
C TRP A 138 8.33 -14.13 15.88
N THR A 139 8.83 -15.35 15.89
CA THR A 139 10.11 -15.70 15.26
C THR A 139 10.07 -17.11 14.67
N THR A 140 10.77 -17.32 13.57
CA THR A 140 11.08 -18.67 13.03
C THR A 140 12.51 -19.10 13.31
N LEU A 141 13.27 -18.34 14.10
CA LEU A 141 14.62 -18.72 14.48
C LEU A 141 14.61 -20.08 15.21
N PRO A 142 15.55 -20.99 14.89
CA PRO A 142 15.74 -22.20 15.64
C PRO A 142 16.07 -21.90 17.11
N TRP A 143 15.55 -22.73 18.01
CA TRP A 143 15.70 -22.58 19.46
C TRP A 143 17.16 -22.52 19.95
N PHE A 144 18.11 -23.03 19.16
CA PHE A 144 19.53 -23.02 19.49
C PHE A 144 20.26 -21.72 19.13
N ILE A 145 19.63 -20.80 18.37
CA ILE A 145 20.33 -19.60 17.89
C ILE A 145 20.48 -18.55 18.99
N THR A 146 19.52 -18.38 19.89
CA THR A 146 19.62 -17.70 21.20
C THR A 146 18.23 -17.61 21.84
N SER A 147 18.14 -17.25 23.14
CA SER A 147 16.84 -16.91 23.73
C SER A 147 16.29 -15.63 23.07
N THR A 148 14.96 -15.51 22.93
CA THR A 148 14.33 -14.33 22.31
C THR A 148 14.81 -13.01 22.94
N SER A 149 15.05 -13.01 24.26
CA SER A 149 15.58 -11.88 25.01
C SER A 149 17.00 -11.47 24.59
N ASP A 150 17.88 -12.42 24.24
CA ASP A 150 19.23 -12.07 23.79
C ASP A 150 19.20 -11.41 22.40
N VAL A 151 18.30 -11.89 21.54
CA VAL A 151 18.07 -11.32 20.20
C VAL A 151 17.48 -9.92 20.32
N GLU A 152 16.51 -9.71 21.20
CA GLU A 152 15.95 -8.38 21.48
C GLU A 152 17.03 -7.41 21.96
N ASN A 153 17.85 -7.83 22.94
CA ASN A 153 18.91 -6.98 23.47
C ASN A 153 20.02 -6.66 22.44
N ALA A 154 20.35 -7.62 21.56
CA ALA A 154 21.39 -7.46 20.56
C ALA A 154 20.95 -6.65 19.33
N LEU A 155 19.72 -6.87 18.86
CA LEU A 155 19.21 -6.24 17.63
C LEU A 155 18.46 -4.94 17.92
N LEU A 156 17.84 -4.81 19.09
CA LEU A 156 17.00 -3.69 19.48
C LEU A 156 17.50 -3.14 20.83
N PRO A 157 18.73 -2.61 20.92
CA PRO A 157 19.30 -2.15 22.18
C PRO A 157 18.51 -0.94 22.71
N GLY A 158 17.44 -1.17 23.47
CA GLY A 158 16.72 -0.26 24.36
C GLY A 158 16.23 1.11 23.84
N SER A 159 16.59 1.53 22.63
CA SER A 159 16.43 2.91 22.16
C SER A 159 16.26 2.99 20.65
N LEU A 160 15.47 2.10 20.06
CA LEU A 160 14.78 2.46 18.83
C LEU A 160 13.70 3.47 19.22
N ASP A 161 14.12 4.72 19.40
CA ASP A 161 13.27 5.88 19.19
C ASP A 161 12.83 5.79 17.73
N VAL A 162 11.81 4.96 17.48
CA VAL A 162 10.99 5.06 16.29
C VAL A 162 10.39 6.44 16.43
N GLY A 163 11.06 7.40 15.76
CA GLY A 163 10.73 8.81 15.80
C GLY A 163 9.23 8.94 15.75
N THR A 164 8.65 9.27 16.90
CA THR A 164 7.25 9.64 16.95
C THR A 164 7.25 10.96 16.23
N ASP A 165 6.98 10.93 14.92
CA ASP A 165 6.74 12.14 14.16
C ASP A 165 5.70 12.94 14.96
N PRO A 166 6.01 14.16 15.44
CA PRO A 166 5.10 14.91 16.31
C PRO A 166 3.84 15.42 15.57
N GLY A 167 3.52 14.86 14.39
CA GLY A 167 2.50 15.36 13.48
C GLY A 167 1.23 14.51 13.35
N ILE A 168 1.14 13.32 13.94
CA ILE A 168 -0.09 12.49 13.83
C ILE A 168 -0.65 12.16 15.21
N SER A 169 -1.31 13.16 15.80
CA SER A 169 -2.24 12.99 16.91
C SER A 169 -3.43 12.13 16.44
N ARG A 170 -3.34 10.81 16.58
CA ARG A 170 -4.53 9.96 16.56
C ARG A 170 -5.28 10.15 17.87
N SER A 171 -6.31 11.00 17.81
CA SER A 171 -7.37 11.10 18.80
C SER A 171 -7.98 9.72 19.04
N THR A 172 -7.62 9.09 20.16
CA THR A 172 -8.37 7.97 20.73
C THR A 172 -9.41 8.54 21.68
N ASN A 173 -10.57 8.91 21.12
CA ASN A 173 -11.80 9.09 21.89
C ASN A 173 -12.65 7.82 21.75
N GLY A 174 -13.21 7.36 22.89
CA GLY A 174 -14.30 6.39 22.92
C GLY A 174 -13.94 5.14 23.72
N LEU A 175 -14.07 5.21 25.05
CA LEU A 175 -15.18 4.56 25.77
C LEU A 175 -15.22 3.04 25.57
N TYR A 176 -14.83 2.27 26.59
CA TYR A 176 -15.80 1.40 27.26
C TYR A 176 -15.48 1.37 28.75
N SER A 177 -16.54 1.65 29.52
CA SER A 177 -16.60 1.77 30.96
C SER A 177 -17.31 0.53 31.50
N LYS A 178 -16.82 0.03 32.65
CA LYS A 178 -17.49 -0.86 33.62
C LYS A 178 -17.77 -2.28 33.08
N THR A 179 -17.54 -3.34 33.85
CA THR A 179 -17.73 -3.52 35.30
C THR A 179 -16.61 -4.33 35.93
#